data_AF-A0AAP9KR37-F1
#
_entry.id   AF-A0AAP9KR37-F1
#
_cell.length_a   1.000
_cell.length_b   1.000
_cell.length_c   1.000
_cell.angle_alpha   90.00
_cell.angle_beta   90.00
_cell.angle_gamma   90.00
#
_symmetry.space_group_name_H-M   'P 1'
#
loop_
_entity.id
_entity.type
_entity.pdbx_description
1 polymer ?
#
loop_
_entity_poly.entity_id
_entity_poly.type
_entity_poly.pdbx_seq_one_letter_code
_entity_poly.pdbx_strand_id
1 'polypeptide(L)' 'MIQSASDIQKRSDEKRGIKPKTYKLPLDTIARIELLASQGGMSQGAIITAAIDIYERSLNQ' A
#
# COMPACT_ATOMS: atom_id res chain seq x y z
N MET A 1 -2.46 -6.85 30.80
CA MET A 1 -2.26 -7.42 29.46
C MET A 1 -1.64 -6.35 28.59
N ILE A 2 -0.43 -6.56 28.10
CA ILE A 2 0.29 -5.58 27.27
C ILE A 2 -0.48 -5.52 25.94
N GLN A 3 -1.20 -4.42 25.69
CA GLN A 3 -1.72 -4.16 24.35
C GLN A 3 -0.49 -3.99 23.47
N SER A 4 -0.20 -5.00 22.66
CA SER A 4 0.97 -4.99 21.80
C SER A 4 0.85 -3.79 20.87
N ALA A 5 1.94 -3.08 20.59
CA ALA A 5 1.93 -1.89 19.72
C ALA A 5 1.22 -2.15 18.36
N SER A 6 1.24 -3.39 17.90
CA SER A 6 0.50 -3.93 16.77
C SER A 6 -1.03 -3.79 16.87
N ASP A 7 -1.63 -3.97 18.04
CA ASP A 7 -3.08 -3.82 18.25
C ASP A 7 -3.51 -2.33 18.24
N ILE A 8 -2.64 -1.46 18.75
CA ILE A 8 -2.85 0.00 18.73
C ILE A 8 -2.73 0.52 17.29
N GLN A 9 -1.72 0.06 16.54
CA GLN A 9 -1.52 0.43 15.15
C GLN A 9 -2.69 -0.04 14.27
N LYS A 10 -3.13 -1.30 14.42
CA LYS A 10 -4.32 -1.83 13.72
C LYS A 10 -5.55 -0.97 13.96
N ARG A 11 -5.85 -0.60 15.21
CA ARG A 11 -7.00 0.24 15.54
C ARG A 11 -6.88 1.65 14.95
N SER A 12 -5.67 2.19 14.82
CA SER A 12 -5.42 3.48 14.18
C SER A 12 -5.64 3.42 12.67
N ASP A 13 -5.11 2.40 12.01
CA ASP A 13 -5.28 2.19 10.57
C ASP A 13 -6.75 1.96 10.22
N GLU A 14 -7.47 1.17 11.03
CA GLU A 14 -8.92 0.95 10.85
C GLU A 14 -9.74 2.23 10.97
N LYS A 15 -9.39 3.14 11.90
CA LYS A 15 -10.03 4.46 11.99
C LYS A 15 -9.77 5.32 10.76
N ARG A 16 -8.67 5.09 10.04
CA ARG A 16 -8.33 5.76 8.78
C ARG A 16 -8.85 5.01 7.56
N GLY A 17 -9.58 3.90 7.75
CA GLY A 17 -10.08 3.04 6.67
C GLY A 17 -9.00 2.18 6.01
N ILE A 18 -7.80 2.10 6.59
CA ILE A 18 -6.64 1.39 6.05
C ILE A 18 -6.56 0.02 6.72
N LYS A 19 -6.33 -1.03 5.91
CA LYS A 19 -6.13 -2.39 6.42
C LYS A 19 -4.90 -3.02 5.75
N PRO A 20 -4.06 -3.76 6.48
CA PRO A 20 -2.96 -4.49 5.88
C PRO A 20 -3.51 -5.57 4.94
N LYS A 21 -2.98 -5.62 3.72
CA LYS A 21 -3.37 -6.63 2.73
C LYS A 21 -2.11 -7.21 2.11
N THR A 22 -2.02 -8.54 2.08
CA THR A 22 -0.86 -9.26 1.54
C THR A 22 -1.28 -9.97 0.26
N TYR A 23 -0.50 -9.80 -0.80
CA TYR A 23 -0.66 -10.49 -2.06
C TYR A 23 0.65 -11.14 -2.48
N LYS A 24 0.54 -12.21 -3.26
CA LYS A 24 1.71 -12.76 -3.96
C LYS A 24 1.89 -11.99 -5.26
N LEU A 25 3.05 -11.37 -5.44
CA LEU A 25 3.44 -10.64 -6.64
C LEU A 25 4.74 -11.23 -7.19
N PRO A 26 4.99 -11.10 -8.51
CA PRO A 26 6.31 -11.39 -9.07
C PRO A 26 7.38 -10.55 -8.38
N LEU A 27 8.57 -11.13 -8.16
CA LEU A 27 9.69 -10.45 -7.50
C LEU A 27 10.10 -9.17 -8.23
N ASP A 28 10.07 -9.18 -9.56
CA ASP A 28 10.33 -8.00 -10.39
C ASP A 28 9.34 -6.86 -10.09
N THR A 29 8.04 -7.18 -9.99
CA THR A 29 7.01 -6.21 -9.65
C THR A 29 7.24 -5.60 -8.27
N ILE A 30 7.65 -6.41 -7.28
CA ILE A 30 7.98 -5.93 -5.93
C ILE A 30 9.16 -4.97 -5.99
N ALA A 31 10.24 -5.34 -6.68
CA ALA A 31 11.41 -4.48 -6.84
C ALA A 31 11.07 -3.16 -7.54
N ARG A 32 10.17 -3.18 -8.53
CA ARG A 32 9.69 -1.96 -9.21
C ARG A 32 8.88 -1.07 -8.26
N ILE A 33 8.00 -1.65 -7.43
CA ILE A 33 7.24 -0.89 -6.43
C ILE A 33 8.18 -0.24 -5.41
N GLU A 34 9.19 -0.98 -4.94
CA GLU A 34 10.21 -0.47 -4.02
C GLU A 34 11.04 0.67 -4.62
N LEU A 35 11.48 0.52 -5.86
CA LEU A 35 12.24 1.54 -6.57
C LEU A 35 11.41 2.82 -6.74
N LEU A 36 10.15 2.71 -7.18
CA LEU A 36 9.26 3.85 -7.36
C LEU A 36 8.94 4.54 -6.03
N ALA A 37 8.71 3.76 -4.98
CA ALA A 37 8.49 4.29 -3.63
C ALA A 37 9.72 5.09 -3.14
N SER A 38 10.92 4.53 -3.33
CA SER A 38 12.18 5.17 -2.95
C SER A 38 12.44 6.45 -3.75
N GLN A 39 12.22 6.43 -5.06
CA GLN A 39 12.42 7.59 -5.93
C GLN A 39 11.42 8.72 -5.66
N GLY A 40 10.16 8.37 -5.37
CA GLY A 40 9.09 9.32 -5.13
C GLY A 40 8.98 9.81 -3.69
N GLY A 41 9.77 9.26 -2.75
CA GLY A 41 9.60 9.54 -1.32
C GLY A 41 8.22 9.12 -0.77
N MET A 42 7.59 8.15 -1.42
CA MET A 42 6.23 7.70 -1.12
C MET A 42 6.25 6.29 -0.52
N SER A 43 5.19 5.93 0.22
CA SER A 43 5.02 4.55 0.65
C SER A 43 4.68 3.64 -0.53
N GLN A 44 5.07 2.37 -0.46
CA GLN A 44 4.68 1.36 -1.46
C GLN A 44 3.16 1.30 -1.65
N GLY A 45 2.40 1.43 -0.55
CA GLY A 45 0.94 1.50 -0.59
C GLY A 45 0.43 2.68 -1.42
N ALA A 46 1.04 3.86 -1.30
CA ALA A 46 0.65 5.03 -2.10
C ALA A 46 0.95 4.84 -3.59
N ILE A 47 2.08 4.19 -3.94
CA ILE A 47 2.40 3.83 -5.33
C ILE A 47 1.32 2.89 -5.90
N ILE A 48 0.92 1.87 -5.13
CA ILE A 48 -0.09 0.91 -5.57
C ILE A 48 -1.46 1.60 -5.73
N THR A 49 -1.87 2.45 -4.79
CA THR A 49 -3.12 3.21 -4.91
C THR A 49 -3.12 4.09 -6.17
N ALA A 50 -2.04 4.85 -6.41
CA ALA A 50 -1.94 5.69 -7.60
C ALA A 50 -1.99 4.87 -8.90
N ALA A 51 -1.38 3.68 -8.92
CA ALA A 51 -1.42 2.78 -10.07
C ALA A 51 -2.86 2.29 -10.35
N ILE A 52 -3.65 2.01 -9.31
CA ILE A 52 -5.06 1.62 -9.44
C ILE A 52 -5.88 2.79 -10.01
N ASP A 53 -5.69 4.01 -9.50
CA ASP A 53 -6.41 5.20 -10.00
C ASP A 53 -6.13 5.46 -11.48
N ILE A 54 -4.88 5.30 -11.91
CA ILE A 54 -4.48 5.42 -13.34
C ILE A 54 -5.16 4.33 -14.18
N TYR A 55 -5.16 3.09 -13.67
CA TYR A 55 -5.80 1.97 -14.36
C TYR A 55 -7.32 2.19 -14.50
N GLU A 56 -8.00 2.62 -13.44
CA GLU A 56 -9.44 2.95 -13.50
C GLU A 56 -9.74 4.03 -14.55
N ARG A 57 -8.94 5.10 -14.59
CA ARG A 57 -9.07 6.15 -15.62
C ARG A 57 -8.82 5.65 -17.04
N SER A 58 -8.00 4.62 -17.21
CA SER A 58 -7.73 4.02 -18.53
C SER A 58 -8.90 3.16 -19.04
N LEU A 59 -9.74 2.64 -18.14
CA LEU A 59 -10.91 1.83 -18.48
C LEU A 59 -12.14 2.68 -18.84
N ASN A 60 -12.18 3.92 -18.37
CA ASN A 60 -13.29 4.86 -18.60
C ASN A 60 -13.02 5.83 -19.77
N GLN A 61 -12.01 5.55 -20.60
CA GLN A 61 -11.70 6.25 -21.86
C GLN A 61 -12.11 5.39 -23.05
#